data_AF-A0A9Q0X2S7-F1
#
_entry.id   AF-A0A9Q0X2S7-F1
#
_cell.length_a   1.000
_cell.length_b   1.000
_cell.length_c   1.000
_cell.angle_alpha   90.00
_cell.angle_beta   90.00
_cell.angle_gamma   90.00
#
_symmetry.space_group_name_H-M   'P 1'
#
loop_
_entity.id
_entity.type
_entity.pdbx_description
1 polymer ?
#
loop_
_entity_poly.entity_id
_entity_poly.type
_entity_poly.pdbx_seq_one_letter_code
_entity_poly.pdbx_strand_id
1 'polypeptide(L)' 'MRELVNDRLPKFSPLDYINLKGSLDFVGLNYYTAQYAAKLNFTNPDPPRYQTDSNSSVT' A
#
# COMPACT_ATOMS: atom_id res chain seq x y z
N MET A 1 2.63 4.25 3.14
CA MET A 1 1.15 4.20 2.98
C MET A 1 0.47 5.36 3.67
N ARG A 2 0.36 5.41 5.01
CA ARG A 2 -0.35 6.51 5.73
C ARG A 2 0.06 7.92 5.27
N GLU A 3 1.35 8.20 5.17
CA GLU A 3 1.88 9.51 4.72
C GLU A 3 1.68 9.80 3.22
N LEU A 4 1.64 8.75 2.39
CA LEU A 4 1.57 8.89 0.93
C LEU A 4 0.14 9.09 0.45
N VAL A 5 -0.82 8.36 1.03
CA VAL A 5 -2.22 8.37 0.59
C VAL A 5 -3.15 9.17 1.50
N ASN A 6 -2.68 9.53 2.70
CA ASN A 6 -3.36 10.40 3.67
C ASN A 6 -4.83 10.00 3.90
N ASP A 7 -5.76 10.92 3.68
CA ASP A 7 -7.19 10.74 3.99
C ASP A 7 -7.87 9.66 3.15
N ARG A 8 -7.25 9.19 2.05
CA ARG A 8 -7.78 8.06 1.27
C ARG A 8 -7.61 6.72 1.97
N LEU A 9 -6.72 6.62 2.97
CA LEU A 9 -6.56 5.39 3.74
C LEU A 9 -7.52 5.39 4.95
N PRO A 10 -8.48 4.46 5.01
CA PRO A 10 -9.37 4.36 6.16
C PRO A 10 -8.60 4.12 7.46
N LYS A 11 -9.11 4.70 8.55
CA LYS A 11 -8.59 4.49 9.90
C LYS A 11 -9.37 3.36 10.56
N PHE A 12 -8.66 2.40 11.13
CA PHE A 12 -9.26 1.35 11.95
C PHE A 12 -9.71 1.92 13.28
N SER A 13 -10.89 1.51 13.75
CA SER A 13 -11.28 1.72 15.14
C SER A 13 -10.44 0.85 16.08
N PRO A 14 -10.39 1.13 17.40
CA PRO A 14 -9.70 0.26 18.35
C PRO A 14 -10.18 -1.19 18.32
N LEU A 15 -11.48 -1.42 18.09
CA LEU A 15 -12.06 -2.76 17.99
C LEU A 15 -11.62 -3.48 16.72
N ASP A 16 -11.62 -2.79 15.58
CA ASP A 16 -11.14 -3.35 14.31
C ASP A 16 -9.68 -3.78 14.41
N TYR A 17 -8.86 -2.97 15.09
CA TYR A 17 -7.44 -3.29 15.32
C TYR A 17 -7.28 -4.58 16.13
N ILE A 18 -8.04 -4.74 17.22
CA ILE A 18 -7.99 -5.94 18.06
C ILE A 18 -8.42 -7.18 17.26
N ASN A 19 -9.50 -7.06 16.49
CA ASN A 19 -10.02 -8.17 15.70
C ASN A 19 -9.09 -8.60 14.56
N LEU A 20 -8.37 -7.65 13.96
CA LEU A 20 -7.48 -7.93 12.83
C LEU A 20 -6.07 -8.36 13.27
N LYS A 21 -5.58 -7.85 14.41
CA LYS A 21 -4.23 -8.15 14.87
C LYS A 21 -4.15 -9.61 15.33
N GLY A 22 -3.34 -10.40 14.63
CA GLY A 22 -3.14 -11.81 14.98
C GLY A 22 -4.29 -12.72 14.55
N SER A 23 -5.15 -12.26 13.63
CA SER A 23 -6.29 -13.04 13.11
C SER A 23 -5.88 -14.11 12.07
N LEU A 24 -4.67 -14.66 12.18
CA LEU A 24 -4.04 -15.52 11.18
C LEU A 24 -3.22 -16.61 11.88
N ASP A 25 -3.49 -17.88 11.57
CA ASP A 25 -2.69 -19.02 12.06
C ASP A 25 -1.51 -19.35 11.13
N PHE A 26 -1.68 -19.13 9.82
CA PHE A 26 -0.66 -19.30 8.79
C PHE A 26 -0.92 -18.35 7.62
N VAL A 27 0.11 -18.16 6.76
CA VAL A 27 0.01 -17.33 5.56
C VAL A 27 0.48 -18.14 4.35
N GLY A 28 -0.41 -18.37 3.40
CA GLY A 28 -0.06 -18.90 2.09
C GLY A 28 0.36 -17.76 1.16
N LEU A 29 1.50 -17.89 0.48
CA LEU A 29 2.02 -16.88 -0.44
C LEU A 29 1.93 -17.38 -1.87
N ASN A 30 1.19 -16.65 -2.70
CA ASN A 30 1.18 -16.85 -4.14
C ASN A 30 2.28 -15.98 -4.77
N TYR A 31 3.37 -16.61 -5.20
CA TYR A 31 4.51 -15.91 -5.80
C TYR A 31 4.77 -16.41 -7.22
N TYR A 32 4.75 -15.47 -8.18
CA TYR A 32 4.87 -15.80 -9.61
C TYR A 32 6.02 -15.05 -10.29
N THR A 33 6.31 -13.82 -9.87
CA THR A 33 7.32 -12.97 -10.50
C THR A 33 7.80 -11.88 -9.54
N ALA A 34 8.88 -11.19 -9.93
CA ALA A 34 9.34 -9.94 -9.32
C ALA A 34 9.50 -8.88 -10.41
N GLN A 35 9.37 -7.61 -10.02
CA GLN A 35 9.51 -6.47 -10.92
C GLN A 35 10.62 -5.55 -10.43
N TYR A 36 11.26 -4.85 -11.35
CA TYR A 36 12.21 -3.80 -11.00
C TYR A 36 11.44 -2.53 -10.65
N ALA A 37 11.83 -1.87 -9.55
CA ALA A 37 11.26 -0.60 -9.13
C ALA A 37 12.33 0.49 -9.11
N ALA A 38 12.01 1.66 -9.67
CA ALA A 38 12.88 2.82 -9.65
C ALA A 38 12.13 4.03 -9.08
N LYS A 39 12.86 4.89 -8.36
CA LYS A 39 12.29 6.12 -7.80
C LYS A 39 11.91 7.09 -8.93
N LEU A 40 10.70 7.65 -8.88
CA LEU A 40 10.31 8.74 -9.77
C LEU A 40 10.84 10.07 -9.21
N ASN A 41 11.45 10.88 -10.07
CA ASN A 41 11.92 12.21 -9.71
C ASN A 41 10.78 13.22 -9.58
N PHE A 42 9.70 13.01 -10.33
CA PHE A 42 8.50 13.82 -10.29
C PHE A 42 7.27 12.95 -10.55
N THR A 43 6.27 13.07 -9.69
CA THR A 43 4.93 12.52 -9.85
C THR A 43 3.96 13.68 -9.65
N ASN A 44 3.04 13.90 -10.61
CA ASN A 44 1.92 14.80 -10.34
C ASN A 44 0.93 14.06 -9.44
N PRO A 45 0.72 14.51 -8.19
CA PRO A 45 -0.17 13.84 -7.25
C PRO A 45 -1.66 14.12 -7.53
N ASP A 46 -2.00 14.98 -8.49
CA ASP A 46 -3.37 15.40 -8.80
C ASP A 46 -3.79 15.02 -10.24
N PRO A 47 -4.88 14.24 -10.43
CA PRO A 47 -5.69 13.60 -9.39
C PRO A 47 -4.97 12.42 -8.72
N PRO A 48 -5.26 12.14 -7.44
CA PRO A 48 -4.64 11.04 -6.72
C PRO A 48 -5.03 9.68 -7.33
N ARG A 49 -4.04 8.81 -7.55
CA ARG A 49 -4.20 7.51 -8.22
C ARG A 49 -3.38 6.42 -7.54
N TYR A 50 -3.99 5.25 -7.36
CA TYR A 50 -3.31 4.08 -6.79
C TYR A 50 -1.97 3.75 -7.48
N GLN A 51 -1.92 3.84 -8.81
CA GLN A 51 -0.74 3.51 -9.61
C GLN A 51 0.46 4.43 -9.36
N THR A 52 0.24 5.64 -8.85
CA THR A 52 1.29 6.65 -8.60
C THR A 52 1.60 6.82 -7.12
N ASP A 53 0.83 6.19 -6.22
CA ASP A 53 0.93 6.40 -4.77
C ASP A 53 2.29 5.97 -4.18
N SER A 54 2.97 5.01 -4.82
CA SER A 54 4.28 4.54 -4.39
C SER A 54 5.44 5.47 -4.77
N ASN A 55 5.21 6.50 -5.60
CA ASN A 55 6.25 7.36 -6.17
C ASN A 55 7.40 6.58 -6.85
N SER A 56 7.07 5.42 -7.45
CA SER A 56 8.03 4.55 -8.14
C SER A 56 7.49 4.10 -9.50
N SER A 57 8.36 3.98 -10.50
CA SER A 57 8.06 3.25 -11.74
C SER A 57 8.36 1.78 -11.56
N VAL A 58 7.55 0.91 -12.15
CA VAL A 58 7.71 -0.54 -12.07
C VAL A 58 7.78 -1.11 -13.49
N THR A 59 8.68 -2.06 -13.73
CA THR A 59 8.89 -2.74 -15.03
C THR A 59 9.11 -4.22 -14.84
#